data_AF-A0A7Z9U8D5-F1
#
_entry.id   AF-A0A7Z9U8D5-F1
#
_cell.length_a   1.000
_cell.length_b   1.000
_cell.length_c   1.000
_cell.angle_alpha   90.00
_cell.angle_beta   90.00
_cell.angle_gamma   90.00
#
_symmetry.space_group_name_H-M   'P 1'
#
loop_
_entity.id
_entity.type
_entity.pdbx_description
1 polymer ?
#
loop_
_entity_poly.entity_id
_entity_poly.type
_entity_poly.pdbx_seq_one_letter_code
_entity_poly.pdbx_strand_id
1 'polypeptide(L)'
;MSDRDGWFDGRGLDLLREGFLDHHEGWKKYIEDSQITAEEILEQENRIIHMLRELEPTIDDPLHKRLTEILLEYEVLVNMALIHYPSVMDSEQYWSLSLSNPH
;
A
#
# COMPACT_ATOMS: atom_id res chain seq x y z
N MET A 1 -7.32 29.80 -1.21
CA MET A 1 -6.99 28.90 -2.34
C MET A 1 -6.88 27.51 -1.73
N SER A 2 -7.55 26.52 -2.30
CA SER A 2 -7.77 25.22 -1.64
C SER A 2 -6.45 24.50 -1.35
N ASP A 3 -6.09 24.38 -0.07
CA ASP A 3 -5.03 23.50 0.48
C ASP A 3 -5.40 22.02 0.31
N ARG A 4 -5.69 21.58 -0.92
CA ARG A 4 -5.82 20.15 -1.21
C ARG A 4 -4.47 19.66 -1.67
N ASP A 5 -3.83 18.85 -0.84
CA ASP A 5 -2.67 18.07 -1.23
C ASP A 5 -3.04 17.25 -2.47
N GLY A 6 -2.50 17.65 -3.62
CA GLY A 6 -2.70 16.96 -4.87
C GLY A 6 -2.05 15.59 -4.75
N TRP A 7 -2.80 14.52 -5.04
CA TRP A 7 -2.31 13.13 -4.95
C TRP A 7 -1.05 12.86 -5.80
N PHE A 8 -0.70 13.78 -6.69
CA PHE A 8 0.44 13.71 -7.61
C PHE A 8 1.17 15.05 -7.73
N ASP A 9 1.38 15.77 -6.62
CA ASP A 9 2.12 17.06 -6.57
C ASP A 9 3.64 16.96 -6.91
N GLY A 10 4.09 15.81 -7.44
CA GLY A 10 5.48 15.51 -7.73
C GLY A 10 6.23 14.78 -6.60
N ARG A 11 5.59 14.57 -5.44
CA ARG A 11 6.13 13.79 -4.31
C ARG A 11 5.43 12.43 -4.12
N GLY A 12 4.41 12.18 -4.94
CA GLY A 12 3.66 10.92 -4.99
C GLY A 12 2.82 10.64 -3.74
N LEU A 13 2.27 9.42 -3.67
CA LEU A 13 1.65 8.87 -2.46
C LEU A 13 2.66 8.73 -1.30
N ASP A 14 3.96 8.84 -1.56
CA ASP A 14 5.03 8.51 -0.61
C ASP A 14 5.03 9.40 0.64
N LEU A 15 4.76 10.70 0.50
CA LEU A 15 4.69 11.60 1.68
C LEU A 15 3.45 11.39 2.53
N LEU A 16 2.32 11.03 1.92
CA LEU A 16 1.11 10.67 2.64
C LEU A 16 1.24 9.26 3.24
N ARG A 17 2.01 8.39 2.59
CA ARG A 17 2.27 7.01 2.98
C ARG A 17 3.13 6.92 4.23
N GLU A 18 4.26 7.63 4.32
CA GLU A 18 5.11 7.59 5.53
C GLU A 18 4.32 8.01 6.77
N GLY A 19 3.66 9.18 6.72
CA GLY A 19 2.84 9.66 7.84
C GLY A 19 1.66 8.75 8.17
N PHE A 20 1.04 8.11 7.17
CA PHE A 20 -0.05 7.16 7.40
C PHE A 20 0.45 5.87 8.05
N LEU A 21 1.52 5.27 7.51
CA LEU A 21 2.11 4.03 8.02
C LEU A 21 2.66 4.20 9.44
N ASP A 22 3.25 5.36 9.75
CA ASP A 22 3.75 5.71 11.09
C ASP A 22 2.65 5.71 12.17
N HIS A 23 1.38 5.81 11.77
CA HIS A 23 0.24 5.83 12.69
C HIS A 23 -0.70 4.64 12.52
N HIS A 24 -0.48 3.81 11.49
CA HIS A 24 -1.36 2.69 11.19
C HIS A 24 -1.11 1.52 12.15
N GLU A 25 -2.11 1.19 12.98
CA GLU A 25 -2.00 0.19 14.06
C GLU A 25 -1.52 -1.17 13.54
N GLY A 26 -2.09 -1.66 12.43
CA GLY A 26 -1.68 -2.94 11.85
C GLY A 26 -0.24 -2.92 11.30
N TRP A 27 0.27 -1.75 10.88
CA TRP A 27 1.63 -1.63 10.38
C TRP A 27 2.64 -1.56 11.53
N LYS A 28 2.31 -0.83 12.60
CA LYS A 28 3.09 -0.83 13.84
C LYS A 28 3.25 -2.22 14.42
N LYS A 29 2.15 -2.97 14.46
CA LYS A 29 2.16 -4.34 14.96
C LYS A 29 3.10 -5.23 14.16
N TYR A 30 3.05 -5.15 12.82
CA TYR A 30 4.01 -5.83 11.95
C TYR A 30 5.48 -5.44 12.22
N ILE A 31 5.77 -4.15 12.46
CA ILE A 31 7.14 -3.71 12.81
C ILE A 31 7.61 -4.35 14.14
N GLU A 32 6.69 -4.53 15.09
CA GLU A 32 6.98 -5.07 16.42
C GLU A 32 7.15 -6.60 16.44
N ASP A 33 6.29 -7.33 15.73
CA ASP A 33 6.25 -8.80 15.74
C ASP A 33 6.88 -9.44 14.50
N SER A 34 7.19 -8.65 13.47
CA SER A 34 7.73 -9.08 12.17
C SER A 34 6.87 -10.13 11.45
N GLN A 35 5.57 -10.19 11.75
CA GLN A 35 4.65 -11.17 11.18
C GLN A 35 3.37 -10.49 10.70
N ILE A 36 2.85 -10.96 9.56
CA ILE A 36 1.50 -10.63 9.11
C ILE A 36 0.72 -11.93 9.11
N THR A 37 -0.31 -11.99 9.93
CA THR A 37 -1.22 -13.13 10.06
C THR A 37 -2.38 -13.01 9.07
N ALA A 38 -3.03 -14.14 8.80
CA ALA A 38 -4.23 -14.15 7.98
C ALA A 38 -5.38 -13.33 8.61
N GLU A 39 -5.46 -13.29 9.94
CA GLU A 39 -6.45 -12.50 10.67
C GLU A 39 -6.25 -10.99 10.44
N GLU A 40 -5.00 -10.51 10.50
CA GLU A 40 -4.69 -9.09 10.25
C GLU A 40 -4.97 -8.66 8.82
N ILE A 41 -4.77 -9.57 7.85
CA ILE A 41 -5.15 -9.31 6.46
C ILE A 41 -6.67 -9.16 6.36
N LEU A 42 -7.44 -10.06 6.99
CA LEU A 42 -8.91 -9.98 7.01
C LEU A 42 -9.41 -8.73 7.73
N GLU A 43 -8.76 -8.32 8.82
CA GLU A 43 -9.08 -7.07 9.52
C GLU A 43 -8.86 -5.85 8.60
N GLN A 44 -7.74 -5.83 7.87
CA GLN A 44 -7.46 -4.74 6.94
C GLN A 44 -8.44 -4.71 5.76
N GLU A 45 -8.81 -5.87 5.22
CA GLU A 45 -9.85 -5.99 4.19
C GLU A 45 -11.19 -5.43 4.69
N ASN A 46 -11.60 -5.82 5.90
CA ASN A 46 -12.83 -5.32 6.52
C ASN A 46 -12.81 -3.80 6.73
N ARG A 47 -11.65 -3.21 7.12
CA ARG A 47 -11.48 -1.75 7.22
C ARG A 47 -11.70 -1.07 5.87
N ILE A 48 -11.12 -1.61 4.79
CA ILE A 48 -11.31 -1.07 3.43
C ILE A 48 -12.78 -1.16 3.00
N ILE A 49 -13.43 -2.32 3.18
CA ILE A 49 -14.85 -2.52 2.86
C ILE A 49 -15.72 -1.52 3.60
N HIS A 50 -15.45 -1.28 4.89
CA HIS A 50 -16.20 -0.31 5.68
C HIS A 50 -16.06 1.11 5.11
N MET A 51 -14.83 1.55 4.83
CA MET A 51 -14.59 2.87 4.22
C MET A 51 -15.29 3.02 2.86
N LEU A 52 -15.26 1.98 2.02
CA LEU A 52 -15.94 2.01 0.72
C LEU A 52 -17.47 2.07 0.86
N ARG A 53 -18.05 1.33 1.81
CA ARG A 53 -19.49 1.39 2.09
C ARG A 53 -19.96 2.76 2.56
N GLU A 54 -19.14 3.47 3.34
CA GLU A 54 -19.46 4.83 3.76
C GLU A 54 -19.29 5.84 2.63
N LEU A 55 -18.32 5.63 1.73
CA LEU A 55 -18.04 6.51 0.61
C LEU A 55 -19.05 6.36 -0.55
N GLU A 56 -19.46 5.12 -0.88
CA GLU A 56 -20.34 4.78 -2.01
C GLU A 56 -21.61 5.66 -2.09
N PRO A 57 -22.40 5.90 -1.01
CA PRO A 57 -23.60 6.74 -1.10
C PRO A 57 -23.30 8.24 -1.30
N THR A 58 -22.04 8.68 -1.17
CA THR A 58 -21.65 10.10 -1.29
C THR A 58 -21.17 10.48 -2.69
N ILE A 59 -21.04 9.50 -3.58
CA ILE A 59 -20.51 9.66 -4.95
C ILE A 59 -21.58 9.31 -5.99
N ASP A 60 -21.46 9.89 -7.18
CA ASP A 60 -22.34 9.58 -8.31
C ASP A 60 -21.84 8.38 -9.13
N ASP A 61 -22.68 7.81 -10.00
CA ASP A 61 -22.33 6.63 -10.80
C ASP A 61 -21.04 6.81 -11.64
N PRO A 62 -20.80 7.97 -12.30
CA PRO A 62 -19.55 8.21 -13.01
C PRO A 62 -18.31 8.19 -12.10
N LEU A 63 -18.38 8.81 -10.92
CA LEU A 63 -17.28 8.82 -9.97
C LEU A 63 -17.08 7.43 -9.34
N HIS A 64 -18.17 6.73 -9.01
CA HIS A 64 -18.13 5.34 -8.55
C HIS A 64 -17.37 4.46 -9.54
N LYS A 65 -17.75 4.51 -10.83
CA LYS A 65 -17.07 3.72 -11.88
C LYS A 65 -15.57 4.02 -11.94
N ARG A 66 -15.17 5.29 -11.90
CA ARG A 66 -13.76 5.68 -11.93
C ARG A 66 -13.00 5.20 -10.69
N LEU A 67 -13.61 5.30 -9.52
CA LEU A 67 -13.02 4.81 -8.28
C LEU A 67 -12.84 3.29 -8.34
N THR A 68 -13.83 2.55 -8.85
CA THR A 68 -13.72 1.10 -9.06
C THR A 68 -12.55 0.76 -9.97
N GLU A 69 -12.40 1.45 -11.11
CA GLU A 69 -11.28 1.25 -12.03
C GLU A 69 -9.92 1.48 -11.34
N ILE A 70 -9.79 2.54 -10.54
CA ILE A 70 -8.57 2.84 -9.77
C ILE A 70 -8.25 1.74 -8.76
N LEU A 71 -9.25 1.25 -8.01
CA LEU A 71 -9.06 0.19 -7.02
C LEU A 71 -8.62 -1.13 -7.68
N LEU A 72 -9.17 -1.45 -8.86
CA LEU A 72 -8.76 -2.64 -9.62
C LEU A 72 -7.32 -2.54 -10.13
N GLU A 73 -6.90 -1.38 -10.63
CA GLU A 73 -5.50 -1.16 -11.03
C GLU A 73 -4.54 -1.24 -9.82
N TYR A 74 -4.97 -0.75 -8.65
CA TYR A 74 -4.20 -0.89 -7.42
C TYR A 74 -4.07 -2.36 -6.98
N GLU A 75 -5.15 -3.14 -7.09
CA GLU A 75 -5.13 -4.59 -6.84
C GLU A 75 -4.15 -5.30 -7.77
N VAL A 76 -4.14 -4.96 -9.07
CA VAL A 76 -3.15 -5.48 -10.03
C VAL A 76 -1.73 -5.13 -9.59
N LEU A 77 -1.45 -3.88 -9.21
CA LEU A 77 -0.15 -3.45 -8.72
C LEU A 77 0.30 -4.23 -7.48
N VAL A 78 -0.59 -4.41 -6.49
CA VAL A 78 -0.29 -5.18 -5.27
C VAL A 78 0.04 -6.64 -5.62
N ASN A 79 -0.75 -7.27 -6.49
CA ASN A 79 -0.48 -8.65 -6.93
C ASN A 79 0.84 -8.76 -7.69
N MET A 80 1.15 -7.80 -8.56
CA MET A 80 2.46 -7.74 -9.24
C MET A 80 3.59 -7.61 -8.22
N ALA A 81 3.46 -6.73 -7.24
CA ALA A 81 4.44 -6.55 -6.18
C ALA A 81 4.62 -7.84 -5.37
N LEU A 82 3.55 -8.53 -4.96
CA LEU A 82 3.63 -9.80 -4.23
C LEU A 82 4.32 -10.92 -5.02
N ILE A 83 4.12 -10.98 -6.34
CA ILE A 83 4.80 -11.94 -7.23
C ILE A 83 6.29 -11.60 -7.38
N HIS A 84 6.62 -10.31 -7.48
CA HIS A 84 8.00 -9.84 -7.68
C HIS A 84 8.80 -9.70 -6.38
N TYR A 85 8.18 -9.49 -5.23
CA TYR A 85 8.88 -9.26 -3.97
C TYR A 85 9.83 -10.41 -3.55
N PRO A 86 9.47 -11.70 -3.76
CA PRO A 86 10.42 -12.81 -3.61
C PRO A 86 11.67 -12.67 -4.48
N SER A 87 11.58 -12.08 -5.68
CA SER A 87 12.74 -11.90 -6.58
C SER A 87 13.53 -10.61 -6.34
N VAL A 88 12.90 -9.57 -5.77
CA VAL A 88 13.57 -8.32 -5.40
C VAL A 88 14.37 -8.47 -4.10
N MET A 89 13.83 -9.16 -3.09
CA MET A 89 14.56 -9.50 -1.86
C MET A 89 15.81 -10.38 -2.13
N ASP A 90 15.71 -11.34 -3.06
CA ASP A 90 16.86 -12.13 -3.54
C ASP A 90 17.92 -11.24 -4.22
N SER A 91 17.50 -10.21 -4.96
CA SER A 91 18.43 -9.31 -5.66
C SER A 91 19.17 -8.35 -4.71
N GLU A 92 18.52 -7.84 -3.66
CA GLU A 92 19.20 -6.99 -2.65
C GLU A 92 20.14 -7.79 -1.74
N GLN A 93 19.83 -9.07 -1.44
CA GLN A 93 20.79 -9.97 -0.79
C GLN A 93 21.99 -10.30 -1.70
N TYR A 94 21.80 -10.45 -3.01
CA TYR A 94 22.91 -10.63 -3.96
C TYR A 94 23.82 -9.39 -4.08
N TRP A 95 23.25 -8.18 -4.05
CA TRP A 95 24.04 -6.95 -4.07
C TRP A 95 24.81 -6.70 -2.77
N SER A 96 24.24 -7.04 -1.61
CA SER A 96 24.94 -6.93 -0.32
C SER A 96 26.04 -7.98 -0.12
N LEU A 97 25.88 -9.19 -0.67
CA LEU A 97 26.91 -10.24 -0.64
C LEU A 97 28.05 -10.00 -1.64
N SER A 98 27.77 -9.42 -2.81
CA SER A 98 28.80 -9.13 -3.83
C SER A 98 29.68 -7.92 -3.51
N LEU A 99 29.18 -6.95 -2.72
CA LEU A 99 29.95 -5.80 -2.25
C LEU A 99 30.78 -6.08 -0.98
N SER A 100 30.54 -7.21 -0.32
CA SER A 100 31.22 -7.59 0.94
C SER A 100 32.47 -8.46 0.73
N ASN A 101 32.80 -8.83 -0.51
CA ASN A 101 33.99 -9.65 -0.80
C ASN A 101 34.85 -9.02 -1.91
N PRO A 102 35.69 -8.03 -1.58
CA PRO A 102 36.76 -7.62 -2.48
C PRO A 102 37.86 -8.69 -2.45
N HIS A 103 38.10 -9.33 -3.59
CA HIS A 103 39.41 -9.92 -3.86
C HIS A 103 40.49 -8.84 -3.94
#